data_AF-A0A943IHC6-F1
#
_entry.id   AF-A0A943IHC6-F1
#
_cell.length_a   1.000
_cell.length_b   1.000
_cell.length_c   1.000
_cell.angle_alpha   90.00
_cell.angle_beta   90.00
_cell.angle_gamma   90.00
#
_symmetry.space_group_name_H-M   'P 1'
#
loop_
_entity.id
_entity.type
_entity.pdbx_description
1 polymer ?
#
loop_
_entity_poly.entity_id
_entity_poly.type
_entity_poly.pdbx_seq_one_letter_code
_entity_poly.pdbx_strand_id
1 'polypeptide(L)' 'MTEQLIKDIKHIQHCLINKEMSGDDLEEKMDIVKKLEDVSDYLKDALGRGIEF' A
#
# COMPACT_ATOMS: atom_id res chain seq x y z
N MET A 1 -11.87 -0.15 12.58
CA MET A 1 -10.86 -1.23 12.47
C MET A 1 -10.22 -1.22 11.09
N THR A 2 -11.01 -1.27 10.01
CA THR A 2 -10.49 -1.30 8.63
C THR A 2 -9.84 0.01 8.16
N GLU A 3 -10.28 1.18 8.63
CA GLU A 3 -9.58 2.45 8.33
C GLU A 3 -8.19 2.53 8.95
N GLN A 4 -7.99 1.97 10.14
CA GLN A 4 -6.67 1.90 10.79
C GLN A 4 -5.75 0.98 9.98
N LEU A 5 -6.27 -0.16 9.52
CA LEU A 5 -5.52 -1.08 8.67
C LEU A 5 -5.07 -0.40 7.34
N ILE A 6 -5.94 0.39 6.70
CA ILE A 6 -5.56 1.15 5.50
C ILE A 6 -4.47 2.18 5.80
N LYS A 7 -4.54 2.87 6.95
CA LYS A 7 -3.50 3.81 7.39
C LYS A 7 -2.17 3.09 7.64
N ASP A 8 -2.20 1.92 8.26
CA ASP A 8 -1.01 1.13 8.56
C ASP A 8 -0.36 0.61 7.26
N ILE A 9 -1.15 0.16 6.28
CA ILE A 9 -0.65 -0.25 4.95
C ILE A 9 0.03 0.93 4.24
N LYS A 10 -0.60 2.10 4.21
CA LYS A 10 0.00 3.31 3.62
C LYS A 10 1.29 3.73 4.33
N HIS A 11 1.34 3.57 5.66
CA HIS A 11 2.55 3.84 6.42
C HIS A 11 3.69 2.90 6.02
N ILE A 12 3.42 1.60 5.87
CA ILE A 12 4.41 0.61 5.41
C ILE A 12 4.89 0.94 3.99
N GLN A 13 3.99 1.28 3.07
CA GLN A 13 4.37 1.70 1.70
C GLN A 13 5.32 2.90 1.73
N HIS A 14 5.00 3.92 2.53
CA HIS A 14 5.85 5.10 2.68
C HIS A 14 7.25 4.73 3.21
N CYS A 15 7.33 3.85 4.21
CA CYS A 15 8.61 3.37 4.73
C CYS A 15 9.42 2.59 3.68
N LEU A 16 8.78 1.75 2.87
CA LEU A 16 9.43 1.00 1.79
C LEU A 16 9.92 1.91 0.66
N ILE A 17 9.12 2.88 0.23
CA ILE A 17 9.51 3.84 -0.83
C ILE A 17 10.78 4.58 -0.42
N ASN A 18 10.84 5.07 0.83
CA ASN A 18 11.97 5.83 1.35
C ASN A 18 13.21 4.98 1.67
N LYS A 19 13.11 3.64 1.61
CA LYS A 19 14.27 2.78 1.79
C LYS A 19 15.10 2.74 0.50
N GLU A 20 16.34 3.23 0.58
CA GLU A 20 17.28 3.13 -0.53
C GLU A 20 17.62 1.65 -0.81
N MET A 21 17.39 1.23 -2.05
CA MET A 21 17.67 -0.10 -2.59
C MET A 21 18.06 0.08 -4.06
N SER A 22 18.82 -0.87 -4.61
CA SER A 22 19.32 -0.81 -5.99
C SER A 22 19.36 -2.20 -6.63
N GLY A 23 19.41 -2.26 -7.96
CA GLY A 23 19.40 -3.52 -8.69
C GLY A 23 18.13 -4.33 -8.45
N ASP A 24 18.27 -5.65 -8.34
CA ASP A 24 17.16 -6.60 -8.16
C ASP A 24 16.35 -6.33 -6.87
N ASP A 25 17.00 -5.85 -5.80
CA ASP A 25 16.32 -5.48 -4.54
C ASP A 25 15.35 -4.30 -4.73
N LEU A 26 15.66 -3.39 -5.66
CA LEU A 26 14.78 -2.27 -5.98
C LEU A 26 13.53 -2.77 -6.72
N GLU A 27 13.70 -3.69 -7.67
CA GLU A 27 12.59 -4.29 -8.41
C GLU A 27 11.64 -5.04 -7.46
N GLU A 28 12.19 -5.91 -6.60
CA GLU A 28 11.40 -6.62 -5.59
C GLU A 28 10.68 -5.66 -4.63
N LYS A 29 11.36 -4.58 -4.20
CA LYS A 29 10.74 -3.54 -3.37
C LYS A 29 9.55 -2.89 -4.06
N MET A 30 9.69 -2.54 -5.34
CA MET A 30 8.61 -1.90 -6.10
C MET A 30 7.42 -2.85 -6.29
N ASP A 31 7.68 -4.14 -6.49
CA ASP A 31 6.64 -5.17 -6.54
C ASP A 31 5.87 -5.31 -5.23
N ILE A 32 6.57 -5.24 -4.08
CA ILE A 32 5.94 -5.27 -2.76
C ILE A 32 5.10 -4.00 -2.54
N VAL A 33 5.62 -2.83 -2.90
CA VAL A 33 4.88 -1.55 -2.78
C VAL A 33 3.58 -1.60 -3.58
N LYS A 34 3.60 -2.16 -4.79
CA LYS A 34 2.42 -2.34 -5.65
C LYS A 34 1.40 -3.31 -5.05
N LYS A 35 1.85 -4.47 -4.53
CA LYS A 35 0.95 -5.42 -3.85
C LYS A 35 0.25 -4.78 -2.64
N LEU A 36 0.94 -3.92 -1.89
CA LEU A 36 0.34 -3.19 -0.78
C LEU A 36 -0.69 -2.16 -1.25
N GLU A 37 -0.49 -1.57 -2.44
CA GLU A 37 -1.44 -0.65 -3.05
C GLU A 37 -2.74 -1.37 -3.42
N ASP A 38 -2.61 -2.50 -4.11
CA ASP A 38 -3.73 -3.37 -4.50
C ASP A 38 -4.56 -3.81 -3.28
N VAL A 39 -3.90 -4.19 -2.18
CA VAL A 39 -4.59 -4.54 -0.92
C VAL A 39 -5.29 -3.32 -0.33
N SER A 40 -4.65 -2.14 -0.37
CA SER A 40 -5.28 -0.90 0.13
C SER A 40 -6.53 -0.53 -0.67
N ASP A 41 -6.51 -0.73 -1.98
CA ASP A 41 -7.62 -0.41 -2.89
C ASP A 41 -8.75 -1.42 -2.74
N TYR A 42 -8.43 -2.72 -2.68
CA TYR A 42 -9.40 -3.74 -2.34
C TYR A 42 -10.11 -3.44 -1.01
N LEU A 43 -9.37 -3.02 0.02
CA LEU A 43 -9.96 -2.68 1.31
C LEU A 43 -10.85 -1.42 1.21
N LYS A 44 -10.51 -0.42 0.38
CA LYS A 44 -11.37 0.75 0.15
C LYS A 44 -12.66 0.36 -0.57
N ASP A 45 -12.55 -0.48 -1.59
CA ASP A 45 -13.68 -0.96 -2.40
C ASP A 45 -14.62 -1.86 -1.59
N ALA A 46 -14.06 -2.83 -0.86
CA ALA A 46 -14.80 -3.75 -0.01
C ALA A 46 -15.52 -3.06 1.17
N LEU A 47 -15.04 -1.90 1.61
CA LEU A 47 -15.71 -1.05 2.59
C LEU A 47 -16.90 -0.27 2.03
N GLY A 48 -17.22 -0.42 0.74
CA GLY A 48 -18.39 0.19 0.14
C GLY A 48 -18.26 1.71 -0.05
N ARG A 49 -17.04 2.25 -0.16
CA ARG A 49 -16.86 3.61 -0.71
C ARG A 49 -17.05 3.58 -2.23
N GLY A 50 -18.31 3.34 -2.63
CA GLY A 50 -18.86 3.84 -3.86
C GLY A 50 -19.36 5.29 -3.76
N ILE A 51 -19.08 6.04 -2.68
CA ILE A 51 -19.53 7.43 -2.50
C ILE A 51 -18.43 8.29 -1.86
N GLU A 52 -18.29 9.47 -2.46
CA GLU A 52 -17.35 10.59 -2.32
C GLU A 52 -16.84 10.94 -0.90
N PHE A 53 -15.56 11.30 -0.80
CA PHE A 53 -15.00 12.63 -0.44
C PHE A 53 -13.48 12.53 -0.36
#